data_AF-A0A2D7U3Y1-F1
#
_entry.id   AF-A0A2D7U3Y1-F1
#
_cell.length_a   1.000
_cell.length_b   1.000
_cell.length_c   1.000
_cell.angle_alpha   90.00
_cell.angle_beta   90.00
_cell.angle_gamma   90.00
#
_symmetry.space_group_name_H-M   'P 1'
#
loop_
_entity.id
_entity.type
_entity.pdbx_description
1 polymer ?
#
loop_
_entity_poly.entity_id
_entity_poly.type
_entity_poly.pdbx_seq_one_letter_code
_entity_poly.pdbx_strand_id
1 'polypeptide(L)' 'MDFSRRQIIQALCNEYNDLFKDAYEPGVDLTFEEYQSAMEAKTLEELVKETSTDNEFYTLENFMKRYG' A
#
# COMPACT_ATOMS: atom_id res chain seq x y z
N MET A 1 -6.25 -14.90 5.90
CA MET A 1 -5.95 -14.22 7.19
C MET A 1 -6.66 -12.88 7.22
N ASP A 2 -7.04 -12.36 8.39
CA ASP A 2 -7.55 -11.00 8.54
C ASP A 2 -6.41 -10.07 9.00
N PHE A 3 -6.02 -9.12 8.16
CA PHE A 3 -5.02 -8.11 8.49
C PHE A 3 -5.70 -6.86 9.06
N SER A 4 -5.08 -6.25 10.08
CA SER A 4 -5.57 -4.98 10.60
C SER A 4 -5.33 -3.86 9.60
N ARG A 5 -6.18 -2.83 9.66
CA ARG A 5 -6.03 -1.60 8.86
C ARG A 5 -4.62 -1.01 8.93
N ARG A 6 -4.03 -0.99 10.13
CA ARG A 6 -2.66 -0.48 10.35
C ARG A 6 -1.60 -1.29 9.61
N GLN A 7 -1.75 -2.61 9.56
CA GLN A 7 -0.82 -3.49 8.84
C GLN A 7 -0.89 -3.25 7.33
N ILE A 8 -2.10 -3.10 6.78
CA ILE A 8 -2.26 -2.86 5.34
C ILE A 8 -1.70 -1.48 4.94
N ILE A 9 -1.95 -0.44 5.75
CA ILE A 9 -1.35 0.89 5.53
C ILE A 9 0.18 0.80 5.52
N GLN A 10 0.77 0.12 6.52
CA GLN A 10 2.23 -0.03 6.58
C GLN A 10 2.77 -0.75 5.34
N ALA A 11 2.09 -1.80 4.88
CA ALA A 11 2.49 -2.55 3.70
C ALA A 11 2.40 -1.71 2.41
N LEU A 12 1.34 -0.94 2.23
CA LEU A 12 1.20 0.00 1.11
C LEU A 12 2.30 1.07 1.11
N CYS A 13 2.63 1.64 2.28
CA CYS A 13 3.75 2.58 2.39
C CYS A 13 5.10 1.93 2.08
N ASN A 14 5.31 0.67 2.45
CA ASN A 14 6.53 -0.06 2.13
C ASN A 14 6.64 -0.34 0.63
N GLU A 15 5.54 -0.73 -0.03
CA GLU A 15 5.49 -0.86 -1.49
C GLU A 15 5.79 0.47 -2.17
N TYR A 16 5.14 1.56 -1.73
CA TYR A 16 5.37 2.89 -2.29
C TYR A 16 6.85 3.27 -2.25
N ASN A 17 7.51 3.08 -1.10
CA ASN A 17 8.95 3.31 -0.99
C ASN A 17 9.77 2.42 -1.94
N ASP A 18 9.45 1.13 -2.09
CA ASP A 18 10.20 0.24 -2.99
C ASP A 18 10.03 0.60 -4.47
N LEU A 19 8.82 1.01 -4.88
CA LEU A 19 8.52 1.43 -6.25
C LEU A 19 9.16 2.77 -6.59
N PHE A 20 9.12 3.73 -5.67
CA PHE A 20 9.53 5.11 -5.94
C PHE A 20 10.96 5.44 -5.49
N LYS A 21 11.67 4.54 -4.81
CA LYS A 21 13.07 4.80 -4.36
C LYS A 21 14.00 5.35 -5.46
N ASP A 22 13.84 4.85 -6.70
CA ASP A 22 14.67 5.21 -7.86
C ASP A 22 13.86 5.95 -8.95
N ALA A 23 12.55 6.13 -8.74
CA ALA A 23 11.61 6.63 -9.75
C ALA A 23 10.77 7.83 -9.30
N TYR A 24 11.00 8.33 -8.08
CA TYR A 24 10.27 9.48 -7.54
C TYR A 24 10.51 10.77 -8.35
N GLU A 25 9.42 11.38 -8.81
CA GLU A 25 9.41 12.65 -9.52
C GLU A 25 8.71 13.76 -8.70
N PRO A 26 9.49 14.73 -8.16
CA PRO A 26 8.92 15.84 -7.39
C PRO A 26 7.93 16.67 -8.20
N GLY A 27 6.74 16.90 -7.63
CA GLY A 27 5.67 17.68 -8.27
C GLY A 27 4.76 16.88 -9.22
N VAL A 28 5.11 15.61 -9.48
CA VAL A 28 4.23 14.64 -10.15
C VAL A 28 3.72 13.62 -9.14
N ASP A 29 4.63 13.06 -8.34
CA ASP A 29 4.32 12.06 -7.32
C ASP A 29 4.01 12.71 -5.96
N LEU A 30 3.13 12.06 -5.20
CA LEU A 30 2.89 12.42 -3.80
C LEU A 30 4.18 12.26 -2.99
N THR A 31 4.45 13.18 -2.07
CA THR A 31 5.46 12.89 -1.04
C THR A 31 5.03 11.68 -0.21
N PHE A 32 6.00 11.02 0.44
CA PHE A 32 5.70 9.87 1.30
C PHE A 32 4.68 10.21 2.40
N GLU A 33 4.78 11.39 3.01
CA GLU A 33 3.84 11.86 4.04
C GLU A 33 2.44 12.09 3.48
N GLU A 34 2.32 12.64 2.27
CA GLU A 34 1.03 12.82 1.59
C GLU A 34 0.40 11.47 1.23
N TYR A 35 1.19 10.52 0.71
CA TYR A 35 0.72 9.17 0.39
C TYR A 35 0.25 8.44 1.67
N GLN A 36 1.06 8.47 2.73
CA GLN A 36 0.69 7.87 4.02
C GLN A 36 -0.61 8.49 4.56
N SER A 37 -0.74 9.82 4.54
CA SER A 37 -1.95 10.52 4.97
C SER A 37 -3.17 10.11 4.15
N ALA A 38 -3.01 9.92 2.83
CA ALA A 38 -4.07 9.44 1.96
C ALA A 38 -4.50 8.00 2.31
N MET A 39 -3.57 7.11 2.65
CA MET A 39 -3.88 5.76 3.13
C MET A 39 -4.58 5.79 4.50
N GLU A 40 -4.14 6.67 5.39
CA GLU A 40 -4.75 6.88 6.71
C GLU A 40 -6.14 7.51 6.66
N ALA A 41 -6.59 8.05 5.53
CA ALA A 41 -7.96 8.52 5.33
C ALA A 41 -8.92 7.43 4.80
N LYS A 42 -8.40 6.31 4.27
CA LYS A 42 -9.19 5.24 3.63
C LYS A 42 -9.78 4.25 4.62
N THR A 43 -10.92 3.67 4.28
CA THR A 43 -11.51 2.52 4.98
C THR A 43 -10.70 1.24 4.74
N LEU A 44 -10.94 0.18 5.53
CA LEU A 44 -10.25 -1.10 5.35
C LEU A 44 -10.52 -1.70 3.96
N GLU A 45 -11.76 -1.62 3.47
CA GLU A 45 -12.13 -2.15 2.15
C GLU A 45 -11.40 -1.40 1.02
N GLU A 46 -11.31 -0.08 1.12
CA GLU A 46 -10.58 0.73 0.15
C GLU A 46 -9.08 0.41 0.18
N LEU A 47 -8.49 0.22 1.34
CA LEU A 47 -7.08 -0.17 1.47
C LEU A 47 -6.79 -1.52 0.83
N VAL A 48 -7.68 -2.51 0.99
CA VAL A 48 -7.55 -3.81 0.31
C VAL A 48 -7.69 -3.67 -1.21
N LYS A 49 -8.40 -2.65 -1.72
CA LYS A 49 -8.43 -2.37 -3.16
C LYS A 49 -7.14 -1.73 -3.65
N GLU A 50 -6.54 -0.84 -2.85
CA GLU A 50 -5.25 -0.20 -3.20
C GLU A 50 -4.12 -1.21 -3.39
N THR A 51 -4.13 -2.34 -2.66
CA THR A 51 -3.11 -3.39 -2.84
C THR A 51 -3.17 -4.05 -4.22
N SER A 52 -4.19 -3.75 -5.04
CA SER A 52 -4.37 -4.30 -6.40
C SER A 52 -4.29 -5.83 -6.44
N THR A 53 -4.72 -6.47 -5.36
CA THR A 53 -4.73 -7.93 -5.19
C THR A 53 -6.06 -8.53 -5.63
N ASP A 54 -6.02 -9.79 -6.04
CA ASP A 54 -7.19 -10.61 -6.35
C ASP A 54 -7.29 -11.83 -5.40
N ASN A 55 -8.20 -12.76 -5.67
CA ASN A 55 -8.39 -13.96 -4.85
C ASN A 55 -7.73 -15.22 -5.44
N GLU A 56 -7.05 -15.14 -6.58
CA GLU A 56 -6.60 -16.31 -7.36
C GLU A 56 -5.09 -16.33 -7.63
N PHE A 57 -4.51 -15.23 -8.12
CA PHE A 57 -3.13 -15.16 -8.60
C PHE A 57 -2.23 -14.34 -7.67
N TYR A 58 -2.67 -13.14 -7.27
CA TYR A 58 -1.93 -12.29 -6.35
C TYR A 58 -2.81 -11.87 -5.19
N THR A 59 -2.82 -12.71 -4.15
CA THR A 59 -3.68 -12.51 -2.98
C THR A 59 -3.17 -11.45 -2.04
N LEU A 60 -4.05 -10.95 -1.18
CA LEU A 60 -3.68 -10.08 -0.06
C LEU A 60 -2.60 -10.73 0.82
N GLU A 61 -2.61 -12.06 0.98
CA GLU A 61 -1.54 -12.77 1.71
C GLU A 61 -0.19 -12.68 0.99
N ASN A 62 -0.16 -12.76 -0.35
CA ASN A 62 1.06 -12.57 -1.13
C ASN A 62 1.60 -11.15 -0.99
N PHE A 63 0.73 -10.14 -1.07
CA PHE A 63 1.08 -8.74 -0.87
C PHE A 63 1.67 -8.50 0.52
N MET A 64 0.97 -8.96 1.56
CA MET A 64 1.41 -8.80 2.95
C MET A 64 2.69 -9.58 3.25
N LYS A 65 2.95 -10.71 2.59
CA LYS A 65 4.23 -11.42 2.70
C LYS A 65 5.40 -10.63 2.11
N ARG A 66 5.13 -9.83 1.07
CA ARG A 66 6.15 -9.06 0.36
C ARG A 66 6.45 -7.73 1.05
N TYR A 67 5.43 -7.03 1.51
CA TYR A 67 5.55 -5.65 1.99
C TYR A 67 5.10 -5.43 3.44
N GLY A 68 4.43 -6.41 4.07
CA GLY A 68 3.92 -6.32 5.44
C GLY A 68 4.97 -6.40 6.54
#